data_AF-A0A6J5TUV9-F1
#
_entry.id   AF-A0A6J5TUV9-F1
#
_cell.length_a   1.000
_cell.length_b   1.000
_cell.length_c   1.000
_cell.angle_alpha   90.00
_cell.angle_beta   90.00
_cell.angle_gamma   90.00
#
_symmetry.space_group_name_H-M   'P 1'
#
loop_
_entity.id
_entity.type
_entity.pdbx_description
1 polymer ?
#
loop_
_entity_poly.entity_id
_entity_poly.type
_entity_poly.pdbx_seq_one_letter_code
_entity_poly.pdbx_strand_id
1 'polypeptide(L)'
;MAANSHREAIYSVLQYLDRHNLGEAARTLERESGLFFCLPYFEECFIHGAFDEAEEYFNGFTTVHDNLYSTNVVFVLRWHKFLEAVDENNRDEAHTILHEELSTFLLYNPNLIERGTEIMNLENFRTYEGLQEYGEPVMARTSEMMDVRTCLEANPMLSGKIRYRIPNASGGRGPADLVLAPPPLPAASPAGQEPLPLIVLLCGPGHFMLVPRGFI
;
A
#
# COMPACT_ATOMS: atom_id res chain seq x y z
N MET A 1 -21.10 23.76 -10.31
CA MET A 1 -19.90 24.27 -11.01
C MET A 1 -18.73 24.64 -10.07
N ALA A 2 -18.88 24.65 -8.74
CA ALA A 2 -17.79 25.04 -7.81
C ALA A 2 -16.81 23.91 -7.40
N ALA A 3 -17.18 22.63 -7.52
CA ALA A 3 -16.30 21.52 -7.14
C ALA A 3 -15.09 21.37 -8.09
N ASN A 4 -15.28 21.62 -9.39
CA ASN A 4 -14.17 21.64 -10.35
C ASN A 4 -13.18 22.78 -10.05
N SER A 5 -13.64 23.96 -9.60
CA SER A 5 -12.71 25.07 -9.33
C SER A 5 -11.77 24.80 -8.14
N HIS A 6 -12.19 24.05 -7.13
CA HIS A 6 -11.32 23.73 -6.00
C HIS A 6 -10.25 22.69 -6.37
N ARG A 7 -10.65 21.60 -7.05
CA ARG A 7 -9.72 20.56 -7.51
C ARG A 7 -8.68 21.10 -8.49
N GLU A 8 -9.10 21.94 -9.44
CA GLU A 8 -8.18 22.60 -10.40
C GLU A 8 -7.23 23.59 -9.71
N ALA A 9 -7.69 24.30 -8.67
CA ALA A 9 -6.83 25.19 -7.89
C ALA A 9 -5.74 24.41 -7.14
N ILE A 10 -6.12 23.33 -6.44
CA ILE A 10 -5.17 22.45 -5.75
C ILE A 10 -4.17 21.86 -6.75
N TYR A 11 -4.63 21.40 -7.90
CA TYR A 11 -3.76 20.88 -8.95
C TYR A 11 -2.76 21.94 -9.46
N SER A 12 -3.21 23.19 -9.64
CA SER A 12 -2.34 24.30 -10.04
C SER A 12 -1.27 24.60 -8.99
N VAL A 13 -1.62 24.51 -7.71
CA VAL A 13 -0.66 24.64 -6.60
C VAL A 13 0.33 23.47 -6.60
N LEU A 14 -0.13 22.23 -6.78
CA LEU A 14 0.77 21.06 -6.88
C LEU A 14 1.76 21.22 -8.03
N GLN A 15 1.32 21.67 -9.20
CA GLN A 15 2.22 21.96 -10.31
C GLN A 15 3.26 23.03 -9.97
N TYR A 16 2.89 24.06 -9.20
CA TYR A 16 3.82 25.08 -8.73
C TYR A 16 4.86 24.46 -7.78
N LEU A 17 4.41 23.71 -6.77
CA LEU A 17 5.30 23.05 -5.80
C LEU A 17 6.28 22.10 -6.50
N ASP A 18 5.77 21.28 -7.42
CA ASP A 18 6.57 20.35 -8.22
C ASP A 18 7.65 21.11 -9.04
N ARG A 19 7.26 22.19 -9.75
CA ARG A 19 8.20 23.03 -10.54
C ARG A 19 9.31 23.67 -9.71
N HIS A 20 9.03 23.98 -8.46
CA HIS A 20 9.96 24.61 -7.53
C HIS A 20 10.68 23.60 -6.62
N ASN A 21 10.52 22.29 -6.88
CA ASN A 21 11.10 21.19 -6.09
C ASN A 21 10.70 21.23 -4.60
N LEU A 22 9.49 21.70 -4.31
CA LEU A 22 8.91 21.75 -2.96
C LEU A 22 8.16 20.44 -2.67
N GLY A 23 8.90 19.33 -2.67
CA GLY A 23 8.35 17.97 -2.60
C GLY A 23 7.54 17.72 -1.34
N GLU A 24 8.08 18.06 -0.17
CA GLU A 24 7.40 17.90 1.13
C GLU A 24 6.06 18.62 1.14
N ALA A 25 6.03 19.90 0.76
CA ALA A 25 4.79 20.67 0.67
C ALA A 25 3.79 20.06 -0.32
N ALA A 26 4.26 19.49 -1.43
CA ALA A 26 3.39 18.80 -2.40
C ALA A 26 2.78 17.54 -1.78
N ARG A 27 3.57 16.71 -1.08
CA ARG A 27 3.09 15.50 -0.40
C ARG A 27 2.11 15.84 0.72
N THR A 28 2.39 16.87 1.52
CA THR A 28 1.47 17.36 2.56
C THR A 28 0.15 17.80 1.94
N LEU A 29 0.18 18.59 0.86
CA LEU A 29 -1.04 19.06 0.20
C LEU A 29 -1.84 17.92 -0.43
N GLU A 30 -1.18 16.94 -1.04
CA GLU A 30 -1.81 15.73 -1.57
C GLU A 30 -2.52 14.95 -0.46
N ARG A 31 -1.83 14.69 0.65
CA ARG A 31 -2.35 13.94 1.81
C ARG A 31 -3.49 14.67 2.50
N GLU A 32 -3.35 15.96 2.78
CA GLU A 32 -4.37 16.75 3.48
C GLU A 32 -5.61 17.03 2.62
N SER A 33 -5.43 17.17 1.30
CA SER A 33 -6.57 17.35 0.39
C SER A 33 -7.26 16.03 0.06
N GLY A 34 -6.53 14.90 0.04
CA GLY A 34 -7.04 13.59 -0.36
C GLY A 34 -7.50 13.52 -1.82
N LEU A 35 -7.08 14.46 -2.67
CA LEU A 35 -7.56 14.63 -4.05
C LEU A 35 -6.66 13.99 -5.10
N PHE A 36 -5.36 13.93 -4.84
CA PHE A 36 -4.33 13.51 -5.80
C PHE A 36 -3.31 12.60 -5.11
N PHE A 37 -3.21 11.36 -5.56
CA PHE A 37 -2.30 10.35 -5.02
C PHE A 37 -1.07 10.20 -5.94
N CYS A 38 0.11 10.58 -5.47
CA CYS A 38 1.37 10.45 -6.18
C CYS A 38 1.89 9.01 -6.05
N LEU A 39 1.57 8.18 -7.05
CA LEU A 39 2.00 6.77 -7.06
C LEU A 39 3.52 6.61 -7.02
N PRO A 40 4.32 7.35 -7.82
CA PRO A 40 5.77 7.20 -7.77
C PRO A 40 6.40 7.51 -6.41
N TYR A 41 5.83 8.44 -5.65
CA TYR A 41 6.32 8.75 -4.30
C TYR A 41 6.01 7.62 -3.32
N PHE A 42 4.78 7.09 -3.34
CA PHE A 42 4.42 5.94 -2.53
C PHE A 42 5.32 4.74 -2.86
N GLU A 43 5.55 4.47 -4.15
CA GLU A 43 6.45 3.41 -4.62
C GLU A 43 7.89 3.62 -4.14
N GLU A 44 8.39 4.85 -4.19
CA GLU A 44 9.72 5.19 -3.68
C GLU A 44 9.81 4.92 -2.18
N CYS A 45 8.82 5.35 -1.39
CA CYS A 45 8.78 5.08 0.05
C CYS A 45 8.77 3.58 0.33
N PHE A 46 7.92 2.83 -0.38
CA PHE A 46 7.82 1.38 -0.23
C PHE A 46 9.14 0.68 -0.57
N ILE A 47 9.70 0.94 -1.75
CA ILE A 47 10.94 0.28 -2.22
C ILE A 47 12.14 0.62 -1.32
N HIS A 48 12.19 1.81 -0.71
CA HIS A 48 13.25 2.19 0.21
C HIS A 48 13.02 1.78 1.68
N GLY A 49 11.91 1.11 1.99
CA GLY A 49 11.60 0.66 3.35
C GLY A 49 11.10 1.76 4.28
N ALA A 50 10.70 2.92 3.75
CA ALA A 50 10.07 4.00 4.50
C ALA A 50 8.58 3.69 4.74
N PHE A 51 8.30 2.58 5.42
CA PHE A 51 6.95 2.03 5.58
C PHE A 51 6.00 2.98 6.33
N ASP A 52 6.49 3.62 7.40
CA ASP A 52 5.70 4.56 8.19
C ASP A 52 5.31 5.79 7.36
N GLU A 53 6.23 6.31 6.55
CA GLU A 53 5.97 7.43 5.64
C GLU A 53 4.98 7.05 4.53
N ALA A 54 5.14 5.85 3.94
CA ALA A 54 4.21 5.32 2.96
C ALA A 54 2.80 5.13 3.53
N GLU A 55 2.68 4.60 4.75
CA GLU A 55 1.40 4.39 5.42
C GLU A 55 0.76 5.73 5.79
N GLU A 56 1.52 6.67 6.36
CA GLU A 56 1.03 8.00 6.72
C GLU A 56 0.53 8.76 5.49
N TYR A 57 1.24 8.65 4.35
CA TYR A 57 0.79 9.20 3.08
C TYR A 57 -0.51 8.55 2.60
N PHE A 58 -0.59 7.22 2.61
CA PHE A 58 -1.77 6.47 2.18
C PHE A 58 -3.02 6.75 3.02
N ASN A 59 -2.83 6.95 4.33
CA ASN A 59 -3.90 7.30 5.28
C ASN A 59 -4.59 8.65 4.99
N GLY A 60 -3.99 9.52 4.16
CA GLY A 60 -4.66 10.73 3.66
C GLY A 60 -5.81 10.47 2.68
N PHE A 61 -5.91 9.24 2.15
CA PHE A 61 -6.85 8.90 1.08
C PHE A 61 -7.91 7.88 1.47
N THR A 62 -7.61 7.03 2.46
CA THR A 62 -8.43 5.89 2.87
C THR A 62 -8.05 5.47 4.29
N THR A 63 -8.92 4.71 4.96
CA THR A 63 -8.59 4.02 6.21
C THR A 63 -8.32 2.54 5.99
N VAL A 64 -7.63 1.90 6.94
CA VAL A 64 -7.21 0.49 6.82
C VAL A 64 -8.36 -0.49 6.58
N HIS A 65 -9.58 -0.17 7.05
CA HIS A 65 -10.75 -1.04 6.97
C HIS A 65 -11.82 -0.56 5.96
N ASP A 66 -11.57 0.51 5.19
CA ASP A 66 -12.55 1.04 4.24
C ASP A 66 -12.89 0.04 3.12
N ASN A 67 -11.91 -0.75 2.69
CA ASN A 67 -12.07 -1.82 1.72
C ASN A 67 -10.86 -2.77 1.75
N LEU A 68 -11.00 -3.95 1.15
CA LEU A 68 -9.95 -4.99 1.16
C LEU A 68 -8.66 -4.56 0.46
N TYR A 69 -8.71 -3.71 -0.57
CA TYR A 69 -7.50 -3.19 -1.20
C TYR A 69 -6.71 -2.30 -0.24
N SER A 70 -7.41 -1.42 0.51
CA SER A 70 -6.79 -0.61 1.56
C SER A 70 -6.20 -1.47 2.67
N THR A 71 -6.94 -2.50 3.10
CA THR A 71 -6.47 -3.48 4.08
C THR A 71 -5.20 -4.19 3.58
N ASN A 72 -5.16 -4.62 2.31
CA ASN A 72 -4.00 -5.29 1.72
C ASN A 72 -2.76 -4.39 1.66
N VAL A 73 -2.90 -3.15 1.19
CA VAL A 73 -1.77 -2.22 1.09
C VAL A 73 -1.12 -2.00 2.46
N VAL A 74 -1.92 -1.72 3.50
CA VAL A 74 -1.39 -1.50 4.86
C VAL A 74 -0.87 -2.80 5.48
N PHE A 75 -1.52 -3.93 5.22
CA PHE A 75 -1.02 -5.22 5.69
C PHE A 75 0.36 -5.51 5.11
N VAL A 76 0.56 -5.33 3.80
CA VAL A 76 1.84 -5.55 3.12
C VAL A 76 2.94 -4.62 3.68
N LEU A 77 2.63 -3.34 3.90
CA LEU A 77 3.55 -2.38 4.52
C LEU A 77 4.07 -2.88 5.87
N ARG A 78 3.15 -3.21 6.78
CA ARG A 78 3.48 -3.67 8.14
C ARG A 78 4.09 -5.07 8.16
N TRP A 79 3.73 -5.93 7.21
CA TRP A 79 4.29 -7.27 7.09
C TRP A 79 5.74 -7.24 6.62
N HIS A 80 6.08 -6.39 5.63
CA HIS A 80 7.48 -6.16 5.26
C HIS A 80 8.28 -5.54 6.40
N LYS A 81 7.73 -4.52 7.08
CA LYS A 81 8.34 -3.93 8.29
C LYS A 81 8.67 -4.99 9.34
N PHE A 82 7.74 -5.90 9.59
CA PHE A 82 7.93 -7.04 10.50
C PHE A 82 9.03 -8.00 10.03
N LEU A 83 8.99 -8.45 8.76
CA LEU A 83 9.99 -9.40 8.23
C LEU A 83 11.40 -8.80 8.23
N GLU A 84 11.53 -7.51 7.93
CA GLU A 84 12.83 -6.82 7.95
C GLU A 84 13.36 -6.66 9.37
N ALA A 85 12.51 -6.35 10.35
CA ALA A 85 12.91 -6.36 11.76
C ALA A 85 13.38 -7.76 12.22
N VAL A 86 12.76 -8.83 11.70
CA VAL A 86 13.22 -10.21 11.95
C VAL A 86 14.55 -10.49 11.26
N ASP A 87 14.75 -10.07 10.02
CA ASP A 87 16.01 -10.27 9.26
C ASP A 87 17.19 -9.55 9.93
N GLU A 88 16.95 -8.36 10.47
CA GLU A 88 17.92 -7.56 11.23
C GLU A 88 18.14 -8.10 12.66
N ASN A 89 17.42 -9.16 13.05
CA ASN A 89 17.41 -9.73 14.39
C ASN A 89 17.03 -8.71 15.49
N ASN A 90 16.24 -7.69 15.13
CA ASN A 90 15.65 -6.73 16.07
C ASN A 90 14.34 -7.28 16.65
N ARG A 91 14.47 -8.18 17.62
CA ARG A 91 13.33 -8.94 18.17
C ARG A 91 12.32 -8.08 18.91
N ASP A 92 12.76 -7.01 19.57
CA ASP A 92 11.88 -6.11 20.31
C ASP A 92 10.97 -5.35 19.34
N GLU A 93 11.54 -4.83 18.24
CA GLU A 93 10.78 -4.17 17.18
C GLU A 93 9.84 -5.15 16.47
N ALA A 94 10.32 -6.33 16.09
CA ALA A 94 9.48 -7.35 15.47
C ALA A 94 8.29 -7.75 16.37
N HIS A 95 8.52 -7.89 17.68
CA HIS A 95 7.45 -8.16 18.65
C HIS A 95 6.44 -7.01 18.71
N THR A 96 6.90 -5.77 18.80
CA THR A 96 6.02 -4.59 18.80
C THR A 96 5.19 -4.50 17.52
N ILE A 97 5.80 -4.65 16.34
CA ILE A 97 5.06 -4.63 15.06
C ILE A 97 4.03 -5.75 15.03
N LEU A 98 4.39 -6.97 15.45
CA LEU A 98 3.47 -8.11 15.44
C LEU A 98 2.27 -7.90 16.36
N HIS A 99 2.50 -7.48 17.60
CA HIS A 99 1.44 -7.42 18.61
C HIS A 99 0.67 -6.11 18.64
N GLU A 100 1.25 -5.01 18.18
CA GLU A 100 0.62 -3.69 18.21
C GLU A 100 0.09 -3.31 16.83
N GLU A 101 0.92 -3.40 15.78
CA GLU A 101 0.55 -2.93 14.44
C GLU A 101 -0.22 -3.99 13.64
N LEU A 102 0.22 -5.25 13.65
CA LEU A 102 -0.40 -6.32 12.86
C LEU A 102 -1.66 -6.90 13.52
N SER A 103 -1.88 -6.64 14.82
CA SER A 103 -3.05 -7.13 15.57
C SER A 103 -4.40 -6.69 14.96
N THR A 104 -4.44 -5.53 14.30
CA THR A 104 -5.64 -5.02 13.63
C THR A 104 -6.14 -5.93 12.51
N PHE A 105 -5.29 -6.82 11.99
CA PHE A 105 -5.64 -7.77 10.91
C PHE A 105 -6.14 -9.13 11.41
N LEU A 106 -6.20 -9.34 12.73
CA LEU A 106 -6.75 -10.57 13.32
C LEU A 106 -8.19 -10.85 12.91
N LEU A 107 -8.95 -9.80 12.55
CA LEU A 107 -10.30 -9.93 11.99
C LEU A 107 -10.32 -10.73 10.67
N TYR A 108 -9.25 -10.63 9.88
CA TYR A 108 -9.12 -11.27 8.57
C TYR A 108 -8.31 -12.56 8.64
N ASN A 109 -7.29 -12.61 9.50
CA ASN A 109 -6.42 -13.76 9.71
C ASN A 109 -6.22 -14.03 11.22
N PRO A 110 -7.07 -14.86 11.84
CA PRO A 110 -7.00 -15.14 13.28
C PRO A 110 -5.68 -15.76 13.76
N ASN A 111 -4.96 -16.45 12.87
CA ASN A 111 -3.71 -17.13 13.20
C ASN A 111 -2.46 -16.26 12.92
N LEU A 112 -2.64 -14.97 12.60
CA LEU A 112 -1.53 -14.09 12.21
C LEU A 112 -0.45 -13.98 13.29
N ILE A 113 -0.85 -13.82 14.55
CA ILE A 113 0.08 -13.67 15.67
C ILE A 113 0.82 -14.97 15.95
N GLU A 114 0.13 -16.11 15.89
CA GLU A 114 0.75 -17.43 16.03
C GLU A 114 1.81 -17.65 14.95
N ARG A 115 1.47 -17.41 13.68
CA ARG A 115 2.41 -17.54 12.56
C ARG A 115 3.59 -16.56 12.64
N GLY A 116 3.33 -15.30 12.99
CA GLY A 116 4.40 -14.31 13.20
C GLY A 116 5.35 -14.74 14.32
N THR A 117 4.81 -15.31 15.41
CA THR A 117 5.62 -15.80 16.52
C THR A 117 6.48 -17.00 16.09
N GLU A 118 5.95 -17.92 15.29
CA GLU A 118 6.75 -19.01 14.69
C GLU A 118 7.90 -18.46 13.86
N ILE A 119 7.61 -17.50 12.97
CA ILE A 119 8.60 -16.84 12.10
C ILE A 119 9.73 -16.19 12.92
N MET A 120 9.39 -15.43 13.97
CA MET A 120 10.37 -14.77 14.85
C MET A 120 11.32 -15.74 15.56
N ASN A 121 10.88 -16.98 15.79
CA ASN A 121 11.65 -17.98 16.53
C ASN A 121 12.56 -18.82 15.63
N LEU A 122 12.48 -18.67 14.31
CA LEU A 122 13.36 -19.35 13.37
C LEU A 122 14.74 -18.68 13.36
N GLU A 123 15.80 -19.48 13.18
CA GLU A 123 17.15 -18.95 12.93
C GLU A 123 17.24 -18.24 11.57
N ASN A 124 16.42 -18.68 10.60
CA ASN A 124 16.26 -18.05 9.31
C ASN A 124 14.78 -18.16 8.89
N PHE A 125 14.06 -17.04 8.87
CA PHE A 125 12.64 -17.05 8.53
C PHE A 125 12.36 -17.53 7.10
N ARG A 126 13.36 -17.52 6.20
CA ARG A 126 13.23 -18.03 4.83
C ARG A 126 13.02 -19.55 4.80
N THR A 127 13.17 -20.26 5.92
CA THR A 127 12.76 -21.68 6.01
C THR A 127 11.26 -21.86 6.22
N TYR A 128 10.53 -20.78 6.52
CA TYR A 128 9.07 -20.83 6.71
C TYR A 128 8.35 -21.04 5.37
N GLU A 129 7.23 -21.76 5.42
CA GLU A 129 6.42 -22.03 4.23
C GLU A 129 5.86 -20.73 3.64
N GLY A 130 6.17 -20.48 2.37
CA GLY A 130 5.80 -19.26 1.64
C GLY A 130 6.80 -18.11 1.74
N LEU A 131 7.86 -18.25 2.55
CA LEU A 131 8.96 -17.27 2.64
C LEU A 131 10.25 -17.74 1.96
N GLN A 132 10.25 -18.91 1.31
CA GLN A 132 11.47 -19.49 0.75
C GLN A 132 12.06 -18.67 -0.40
N GLU A 133 11.23 -17.91 -1.11
CA GLU A 133 11.66 -17.03 -2.21
C GLU A 133 11.89 -15.58 -1.76
N TYR A 134 11.76 -15.30 -0.46
CA TYR A 134 12.06 -13.98 0.07
C TYR A 134 13.56 -13.69 -0.07
N GLY A 135 13.90 -12.88 -1.07
CA GLY A 135 15.27 -12.53 -1.41
C GLY A 135 15.86 -11.42 -0.54
N GLU A 136 16.70 -10.60 -1.17
CA GLU A 136 17.19 -9.35 -0.60
C GLU A 136 16.02 -8.37 -0.37
N PRO A 137 15.99 -7.60 0.74
CA PRO A 137 14.85 -6.74 1.08
C PRO A 137 14.37 -5.83 -0.05
N VAL A 138 15.30 -5.14 -0.73
CA VAL A 138 14.97 -4.25 -1.87
C VAL A 138 14.31 -5.02 -3.02
N MET A 139 14.78 -6.23 -3.33
CA MET A 139 14.21 -7.06 -4.39
C MET A 139 12.84 -7.62 -3.99
N ALA A 140 12.70 -8.05 -2.73
CA ALA A 140 11.42 -8.50 -2.20
C ALA A 140 10.36 -7.38 -2.29
N ARG A 141 10.70 -6.17 -1.84
CA ARG A 141 9.82 -4.99 -1.96
C ARG A 141 9.53 -4.61 -3.41
N THR A 142 10.52 -4.67 -4.29
CA THR A 142 10.30 -4.37 -5.72
C THR A 142 9.34 -5.36 -6.37
N SER A 143 9.43 -6.65 -5.99
CA SER A 143 8.50 -7.68 -6.45
C SER A 143 7.08 -7.42 -5.94
N GLU A 144 6.93 -7.26 -4.62
CA GLU A 144 5.62 -7.06 -3.97
C GLU A 144 4.94 -5.75 -4.40
N MET A 145 5.73 -4.73 -4.78
CA MET A 145 5.19 -3.45 -5.27
C MET A 145 4.30 -3.63 -6.51
N MET A 146 4.47 -4.69 -7.30
CA MET A 146 3.59 -4.99 -8.43
C MET A 146 2.15 -5.29 -7.98
N ASP A 147 2.00 -6.06 -6.90
CA ASP A 147 0.69 -6.38 -6.31
C ASP A 147 0.10 -5.22 -5.54
N VAL A 148 0.95 -4.50 -4.80
CA VAL A 148 0.54 -3.28 -4.11
C VAL A 148 0.04 -2.25 -5.12
N ARG A 149 0.71 -2.07 -6.27
CA ARG A 149 0.24 -1.19 -7.36
C ARG A 149 -1.12 -1.65 -7.87
N THR A 150 -1.30 -2.94 -8.10
CA THR A 150 -2.59 -3.51 -8.54
C THR A 150 -3.70 -3.21 -7.52
N CYS A 151 -3.41 -3.33 -6.22
CA CYS A 151 -4.34 -2.95 -5.16
C CYS A 151 -4.65 -1.45 -5.15
N LEU A 152 -3.64 -0.59 -5.31
CA LEU A 152 -3.81 0.87 -5.37
C LEU A 152 -4.72 1.27 -6.54
N GLU A 153 -4.47 0.71 -7.73
CA GLU A 153 -5.24 1.01 -8.95
C GLU A 153 -6.68 0.50 -8.88
N ALA A 154 -6.92 -0.64 -8.25
CA ALA A 154 -8.25 -1.20 -8.04
C ALA A 154 -8.99 -0.58 -6.84
N ASN A 155 -8.32 0.21 -6.00
CA ASN A 155 -8.91 0.79 -4.80
C ASN A 155 -9.97 1.85 -5.14
N PRO A 156 -11.25 1.67 -4.76
CA PRO A 156 -12.30 2.64 -5.05
C PRO A 156 -12.03 4.02 -4.45
N MET A 157 -11.29 4.10 -3.33
CA MET A 157 -10.92 5.36 -2.67
C MET A 157 -9.87 6.17 -3.43
N LEU A 158 -9.13 5.52 -4.35
CA LEU A 158 -8.13 6.14 -5.22
C LEU A 158 -8.61 6.38 -6.65
N SER A 159 -9.83 5.95 -6.97
CA SER A 159 -10.40 6.10 -8.32
C SER A 159 -10.41 7.57 -8.75
N GLY A 160 -9.74 7.85 -9.87
CA GLY A 160 -9.59 9.21 -10.41
C GLY A 160 -8.65 10.12 -9.62
N LYS A 161 -7.88 9.61 -8.64
CA LYS A 161 -6.93 10.40 -7.84
C LYS A 161 -5.47 10.11 -8.20
N ILE A 162 -5.16 8.94 -8.77
CA ILE A 162 -3.78 8.50 -9.04
C ILE A 162 -3.08 9.40 -10.07
N ARG A 163 -1.89 9.87 -9.72
CA ARG A 163 -0.93 10.57 -10.56
C ARG A 163 0.30 9.69 -10.77
N TYR A 164 0.55 9.33 -12.02
CA TYR A 164 1.66 8.43 -12.42
C TYR A 164 3.00 9.14 -12.63
N ARG A 165 3.06 10.46 -12.50
CA ARG A 165 4.29 11.23 -12.75
C ARG A 165 4.59 12.12 -11.57
N ILE A 166 5.85 12.13 -11.16
CA ILE A 166 6.46 13.23 -10.42
C ILE A 166 6.83 14.27 -11.47
N PRO A 167 6.21 15.46 -11.50
CA PRO A 167 6.59 16.49 -12.46
C PRO A 167 7.95 17.06 -12.05
N ASN A 168 9.03 16.41 -12.50
CA ASN A 168 10.39 16.93 -12.71
C ASN A 168 11.48 15.85 -12.82
N ALA A 169 11.14 14.56 -12.94
CA ALA A 169 12.10 13.55 -13.41
C ALA A 169 12.38 13.74 -14.92
N SER A 170 13.24 14.71 -15.25
CA SER A 170 13.72 15.11 -16.58
C SER A 170 12.72 15.83 -17.51
N GLY A 171 13.18 16.96 -18.04
CA GLY A 171 12.39 17.88 -18.86
C GLY A 171 11.73 17.25 -20.08
N GLY A 172 10.41 17.26 -20.10
CA GLY A 172 9.60 16.90 -21.26
C GLY A 172 8.31 17.70 -21.26
N ARG A 173 8.33 18.85 -21.93
CA ARG A 173 7.12 19.61 -22.27
C ARG A 173 6.34 18.78 -23.30
N GLY A 174 5.16 18.29 -22.95
CA GLY A 174 4.25 17.61 -23.87
C GLY A 174 2.84 17.43 -23.27
N PRO A 175 1.75 17.72 -24.00
CA PRO A 175 0.40 17.62 -23.49
C PRO A 175 -0.06 16.17 -23.54
N ALA A 176 -0.64 15.68 -22.45
CA ALA A 176 -1.72 14.70 -22.38
C ALA A 176 -1.68 14.06 -20.99
N ASP A 177 -2.55 14.55 -20.13
CA ASP A 177 -3.22 13.69 -19.15
C ASP A 177 -3.93 12.59 -19.94
N LEU A 178 -3.24 11.49 -20.21
CA LEU A 178 -3.89 10.23 -20.56
C LEU A 178 -4.48 9.69 -19.26
N VAL A 179 -5.68 10.17 -18.94
CA VAL A 179 -6.62 9.44 -18.11
C VAL A 179 -6.82 8.09 -18.79
N LEU A 180 -6.12 7.06 -18.30
CA LEU A 180 -6.53 5.69 -18.57
C LEU A 180 -7.94 5.53 -18.03
N ALA A 181 -8.87 5.09 -18.88
CA ALA A 181 -10.23 4.81 -18.46
C ALA A 181 -10.17 3.80 -17.30
N PRO A 182 -10.96 3.98 -16.23
CA PRO A 182 -10.99 3.03 -15.14
C PRO A 182 -11.39 1.65 -15.69
N PRO A 183 -10.77 0.55 -15.22
CA PRO A 183 -11.24 -0.79 -15.54
C PRO A 183 -12.72 -0.93 -15.13
N PRO A 184 -13.52 -1.74 -15.86
CA PRO A 184 -14.92 -1.93 -15.51
C PRO A 184 -15.02 -2.44 -14.08
N LEU A 185 -15.70 -1.67 -13.23
CA LEU A 185 -16.03 -2.06 -11.87
C LEU A 185 -16.79 -3.40 -11.92
N PRO A 186 -16.37 -4.43 -11.16
CA PRO A 186 -17.24 -5.57 -10.93
C PRO A 186 -18.52 -5.07 -10.25
N ALA A 187 -19.66 -5.60 -10.70
CA ALA A 187 -20.98 -5.18 -10.24
C ALA A 187 -21.04 -5.16 -8.71
N ALA A 188 -21.51 -4.04 -8.15
CA ALA A 188 -21.73 -3.90 -6.73
C ALA A 188 -22.68 -5.00 -6.25
N SER A 189 -22.16 -5.91 -5.41
CA SER A 189 -23.01 -6.83 -4.65
C SER A 189 -23.89 -6.02 -3.69
N PRO A 190 -25.18 -6.35 -3.55
CA PRO A 190 -26.08 -5.61 -2.70
C PRO A 190 -25.65 -5.72 -1.25
N ALA A 191 -25.78 -4.62 -0.52
CA ALA A 191 -25.58 -4.55 0.92
C ALA A 191 -26.41 -5.62 1.62
N GLY A 192 -25.72 -6.60 2.20
CA GLY A 192 -26.26 -7.65 3.04
C GLY A 192 -25.08 -8.32 3.72
N GLN A 193 -25.00 -8.20 5.05
CA GLN A 193 -24.04 -8.90 5.88
C GLN A 193 -24.03 -10.40 5.54
N GLU A 194 -22.93 -10.86 4.96
CA GLU A 194 -22.49 -12.25 4.98
C GLU A 194 -21.14 -12.28 5.72
N PRO A 195 -20.85 -13.34 6.50
CA PRO A 195 -19.61 -13.43 7.26
C PRO A 195 -18.43 -13.31 6.29
N LEU A 196 -17.43 -12.52 6.67
CA LEU A 196 -16.20 -12.37 5.89
C LEU A 196 -15.70 -13.77 5.52
N PRO A 197 -15.61 -14.13 4.22
CA PRO A 197 -15.06 -15.42 3.84
C PRO A 197 -13.65 -15.47 4.40
N LEU A 198 -13.28 -16.56 5.09
CA LEU A 198 -11.94 -16.73 5.68
C LEU A 198 -10.88 -16.24 4.69
N ILE A 199 -10.19 -15.16 5.04
CA ILE A 199 -9.15 -14.61 4.19
C ILE A 199 -7.86 -15.32 4.53
N VAL A 200 -7.24 -15.92 3.51
CA VAL A 200 -5.95 -16.60 3.66
C VAL A 200 -4.88 -15.57 3.31
N LEU A 201 -3.87 -15.45 4.17
CA LEU A 201 -2.59 -14.90 3.74
C LEU A 201 -2.07 -15.85 2.65
N LEU A 202 -2.25 -15.48 1.39
CA LEU A 202 -1.52 -16.15 0.31
C LEU A 202 -0.07 -15.74 0.49
N CYS A 203 0.73 -16.72 0.87
CA CYS A 203 2.17 -16.66 0.91
C CYS A 203 2.64 -17.36 -0.37
N GLY A 204 2.43 -16.69 -1.51
CA GLY A 204 2.93 -17.16 -2.79
C GLY A 204 4.39 -16.79 -2.97
N PRO A 205 5.09 -17.33 -3.99
CA PRO A 205 6.42 -16.87 -4.36
C PRO A 205 6.42 -15.35 -4.58
N GLY A 206 6.85 -14.60 -3.56
CA GLY A 206 6.94 -13.13 -3.54
C GLY A 206 5.61 -12.37 -3.47
N HIS A 207 4.55 -12.94 -2.88
CA HIS A 207 3.24 -12.26 -2.72
C HIS A 207 2.68 -12.48 -1.30
N PHE A 208 2.27 -11.41 -0.61
CA PHE A 208 1.71 -11.40 0.75
C PHE A 208 0.36 -10.68 0.82
N MET A 209 -0.67 -11.21 0.15
CA MET A 209 -2.00 -10.59 0.17
C MET A 209 -3.01 -11.38 1.00
N LEU A 210 -3.89 -10.65 1.69
CA LEU A 210 -5.09 -11.19 2.32
C LEU A 210 -6.13 -11.41 1.20
N VAL A 211 -6.27 -12.66 0.73
CA VAL A 211 -7.20 -13.03 -0.36
C VAL A 211 -8.39 -13.85 0.15
N PRO A 212 -9.63 -13.57 -0.30
CA PRO A 212 -10.80 -14.37 0.07
C PRO A 212 -10.62 -15.84 -0.32
N ARG A 213 -11.01 -16.78 0.56
CA ARG A 213 -10.88 -18.24 0.36
C ARG A 213 -11.42 -18.84 -0.96
N GLY A 214 -12.18 -18.09 -1.76
CA GLY A 214 -12.82 -18.55 -3.00
C GLY A 214 -12.16 -18.06 -4.30
N PHE A 215 -11.02 -17.38 -4.22
CA PHE A 215 -10.28 -16.85 -5.39
C PHE A 215 -8.96 -17.59 -5.68
N ILE A 216 -8.78 -18.80 -5.14
CA ILE A 216 -7.67 -19.71 -5.44
C ILE A 216 -8.15 -20.79 -6.40
#